data_AF-A0A0J1FFV8-F1
#
_entry.id   AF-A0A0J1FFV8-F1
#
_cell.length_a   1.000
_cell.length_b   1.000
_cell.length_c   1.000
_cell.angle_alpha   90.00
_cell.angle_beta   90.00
_cell.angle_gamma   90.00
#
_symmetry.space_group_name_H-M   'P 1'
#
loop_
_entity.id
_entity.type
_entity.pdbx_description
1 polymer ?
#
loop_
_entity_poly.entity_id
_entity_poly.type
_entity_poly.pdbx_seq_one_letter_code
_entity_poly.pdbx_strand_id
1 'polypeptide(L)'
;MDEEWIINKEYCQEALQKFSQEQKEVIVRMANDFEKSIEEQLADKIKILVFRPGQSPEVRAIPNTLKALQSVVGGYIEVIHLEDGLLLVCDEEGKLKGYPPNRRVGRDVICGTFFICRSDGDEFMSATDEDLKSLC
;
A
#
# COMPACT_ATOMS: atom_id res chain seq x y z
N MET A 1 -34.98 21.71 15.83
CA MET A 1 -34.67 20.28 15.77
C MET A 1 -33.44 20.19 14.94
N ASP A 2 -32.29 19.95 15.58
CA ASP A 2 -31.01 19.48 15.03
C ASP A 2 -29.95 19.84 16.07
N GLU A 3 -30.03 19.17 17.23
CA GLU A 3 -28.87 19.01 18.10
C GLU A 3 -28.21 17.72 17.63
N GLU A 4 -27.41 17.87 16.57
CA GLU A 4 -26.50 16.84 16.09
C GLU A 4 -25.66 16.33 17.25
N TRP A 5 -25.47 15.02 17.24
CA TRP A 5 -24.83 14.21 18.26
C TRP A 5 -23.32 14.53 18.37
N ILE A 6 -22.99 15.72 18.89
CA ILE A 6 -21.61 16.06 19.25
C ILE A 6 -21.31 15.31 20.54
N ILE A 7 -20.70 14.14 20.41
CA ILE A 7 -20.20 13.38 21.55
C ILE A 7 -19.17 14.26 22.27
N ASN A 8 -19.54 14.78 23.43
CA ASN A 8 -18.62 15.55 24.27
C ASN A 8 -17.45 14.65 24.71
N LYS A 9 -16.23 15.07 24.39
CA LYS A 9 -14.99 14.38 24.72
C LYS A 9 -14.86 14.05 26.22
N GLU A 10 -15.40 14.91 27.10
CA GLU A 10 -15.45 14.69 28.55
C GLU A 10 -16.41 13.54 28.92
N TYR A 11 -17.59 13.49 28.32
CA TYR A 11 -18.55 12.42 28.56
C TYR A 11 -18.00 11.05 28.15
N CYS A 12 -17.28 10.99 27.03
CA CYS A 12 -16.56 9.78 26.63
C CYS A 12 -15.50 9.36 27.65
N GLN A 13 -14.72 10.29 28.19
CA GLN A 13 -13.70 9.98 29.19
C GLN A 13 -14.31 9.44 30.49
N GLU A 14 -15.39 10.03 30.98
CA GLU A 14 -16.08 9.56 32.18
C GLU A 14 -16.73 8.19 31.98
N ALA A 15 -17.34 7.94 30.81
CA ALA A 15 -17.88 6.63 30.46
C ALA A 15 -16.78 5.57 30.41
N LEU A 16 -15.63 5.90 29.81
CA LEU A 16 -14.48 5.00 29.70
C LEU A 16 -13.93 4.58 31.07
N GLN A 17 -13.96 5.47 32.08
CA GLN A 17 -13.47 5.13 33.43
C GLN A 17 -14.26 4.01 34.11
N LYS A 18 -15.55 3.82 33.76
CA LYS A 18 -16.45 2.83 34.37
C LYS A 18 -16.22 1.39 33.88
N PHE A 19 -15.42 1.20 32.83
CA PHE A 19 -15.13 -0.11 32.28
C PHE A 19 -13.94 -0.78 32.99
N SER A 20 -13.95 -2.12 33.06
CA SER A 20 -12.82 -2.91 33.54
C SER A 20 -11.60 -2.73 32.63
N GLN A 21 -10.41 -3.12 33.11
CA GLN A 21 -9.18 -3.00 32.31
C GLN A 21 -9.28 -3.80 31.00
N GLU A 22 -9.82 -5.02 31.05
CA GLU A 22 -10.06 -5.87 29.88
C GLU A 22 -11.04 -5.23 28.89
N GLN A 23 -12.12 -4.61 29.39
CA GLN A 23 -13.09 -3.91 28.55
C GLN A 23 -12.47 -2.67 27.87
N LYS A 24 -11.60 -1.94 28.58
CA LYS A 24 -10.85 -0.79 28.03
C LYS A 24 -9.91 -1.22 26.92
N GLU A 25 -9.18 -2.33 27.08
CA GLU A 25 -8.30 -2.87 26.03
C GLU A 25 -9.06 -3.24 24.76
N VAL A 26 -10.24 -3.88 24.90
CA VAL A 26 -11.11 -4.20 23.76
C VAL A 26 -11.58 -2.92 23.05
N ILE A 27 -12.06 -1.91 23.80
CA ILE A 27 -12.53 -0.65 23.23
C ILE A 27 -11.40 0.07 22.48
N VAL A 28 -10.21 0.17 23.08
CA VAL A 28 -9.05 0.83 22.45
C VAL A 28 -8.65 0.10 21.17
N ARG A 29 -8.60 -1.24 21.19
CA ARG A 29 -8.31 -2.02 19.99
C ARG A 29 -9.34 -1.76 18.89
N MET A 30 -10.62 -1.79 19.21
CA MET A 30 -11.70 -1.52 18.23
C MET A 30 -11.60 -0.11 17.66
N ALA A 31 -11.28 0.90 18.48
CA ALA A 31 -11.08 2.27 18.02
C ALA A 31 -9.89 2.38 17.04
N ASN A 32 -8.76 1.76 17.38
CA ASN A 32 -7.57 1.75 16.51
C ASN A 32 -7.83 1.00 15.19
N ASP A 33 -8.51 -0.14 15.24
CA ASP A 33 -8.88 -0.91 14.05
C ASP A 33 -9.84 -0.11 13.14
N PHE A 34 -10.76 0.66 13.74
CA PHE A 34 -11.67 1.54 13.02
C PHE A 34 -10.95 2.73 12.37
N GLU A 35 -10.09 3.43 13.11
CA GLU A 35 -9.29 4.55 12.61
C GLU A 35 -8.42 4.12 11.42
N LYS A 36 -7.70 3.00 11.57
CA LYS A 36 -6.90 2.41 10.49
C LYS A 36 -7.73 2.05 9.26
N SER A 37 -8.94 1.53 9.45
CA SER A 37 -9.84 1.25 8.33
C SER A 37 -10.30 2.52 7.62
N ILE A 38 -10.48 3.63 8.34
CA ILE A 38 -10.79 4.93 7.75
C ILE A 38 -9.61 5.45 6.94
N GLU A 39 -8.39 5.41 7.50
CA GLU A 39 -7.17 5.83 6.79
C GLU A 39 -6.97 5.06 5.48
N GLU A 40 -7.12 3.73 5.51
CA GLU A 40 -6.99 2.89 4.32
C GLU A 40 -8.08 3.19 3.26
N GLN A 41 -9.27 3.64 3.66
CA GLN A 41 -10.34 4.04 2.75
C GLN A 41 -10.15 5.46 2.19
N LEU A 42 -9.59 6.37 2.97
CA LEU A 42 -9.34 7.76 2.58
C LEU A 42 -8.03 7.93 1.80
N ALA A 43 -7.12 6.96 1.87
CA ALA A 43 -5.87 7.00 1.13
C ALA A 43 -6.11 7.11 -0.39
N ASP A 44 -5.44 8.08 -1.01
CA ASP A 44 -5.43 8.22 -2.47
C ASP A 44 -4.94 6.94 -3.12
N LYS A 45 -5.54 6.56 -4.26
CA LYS A 45 -5.18 5.34 -4.96
C LYS A 45 -4.35 5.64 -6.18
N ILE A 46 -3.34 4.80 -6.41
CA ILE A 46 -2.53 4.82 -7.63
C ILE A 46 -2.79 3.56 -8.46
N LYS A 47 -2.77 3.73 -9.79
CA LYS A 47 -2.75 2.62 -10.74
C LYS A 47 -1.32 2.14 -10.93
N ILE A 48 -1.10 0.86 -10.73
CA ILE A 48 0.19 0.20 -10.93
C ILE A 48 0.05 -0.96 -11.91
N LEU A 49 1.15 -1.33 -12.56
CA LEU A 49 1.23 -2.52 -13.39
C LEU A 49 2.00 -3.61 -12.64
N VAL A 50 1.32 -4.68 -12.24
CA VAL A 50 1.88 -5.76 -11.42
C VAL A 50 2.39 -6.88 -12.31
N PHE A 51 3.60 -7.34 -12.04
CA PHE A 51 4.24 -8.45 -12.74
C PHE A 51 4.48 -9.58 -11.77
N ARG A 52 3.76 -10.67 -11.94
CA ARG A 52 3.98 -11.91 -11.18
C ARG A 52 4.85 -12.88 -11.97
N PRO A 53 5.71 -13.67 -11.31
CA PRO A 53 6.55 -14.67 -11.97
C PRO A 53 5.72 -15.60 -12.87
N GLY A 54 6.08 -15.66 -14.15
CA GLY A 54 5.44 -16.54 -15.14
C GLY A 54 4.02 -16.13 -15.56
N GLN A 55 3.55 -14.93 -15.19
CA GLN A 55 2.21 -14.45 -15.55
C GLN A 55 2.29 -13.20 -16.42
N SER A 56 1.21 -12.93 -17.16
CA SER A 56 1.04 -11.66 -17.87
C SER A 56 0.85 -10.50 -16.88
N PRO A 57 1.24 -9.27 -17.27
CA PRO A 57 1.06 -8.10 -16.41
C PRO A 57 -0.41 -7.83 -16.08
N GLU A 58 -0.69 -7.31 -14.88
CA GLU A 58 -2.04 -6.98 -14.40
C GLU A 58 -2.09 -5.53 -13.91
N VAL A 59 -3.07 -4.76 -14.40
CA VAL A 59 -3.33 -3.40 -13.92
C VAL A 59 -4.11 -3.46 -12.61
N ARG A 60 -3.61 -2.80 -11.57
CA ARG A 60 -4.27 -2.75 -10.26
C ARG A 60 -4.29 -1.34 -9.69
N ALA A 61 -5.39 -0.96 -9.06
CA ALA A 61 -5.46 0.24 -8.23
C ALA A 61 -5.24 -0.14 -6.76
N ILE A 62 -4.28 0.49 -6.10
CA ILE A 62 -3.96 0.25 -4.68
C ILE A 62 -3.90 1.58 -3.92
N PRO A 63 -4.12 1.59 -2.59
CA PRO A 63 -3.82 2.75 -1.77
C PRO A 63 -2.34 3.16 -1.94
N ASN A 64 -2.08 4.46 -2.06
CA ASN A 64 -0.74 5.02 -2.13
C ASN A 64 -0.14 5.13 -0.73
N THR A 65 0.06 3.98 -0.09
CA THR A 65 0.64 3.87 1.23
C THR A 65 1.78 2.87 1.19
N LEU A 66 2.84 3.12 1.95
CA LEU A 66 4.00 2.22 2.03
C LEU A 66 3.58 0.77 2.31
N LYS A 67 2.65 0.57 3.23
CA LYS A 67 2.11 -0.74 3.59
C LYS A 67 1.47 -1.45 2.40
N ALA A 68 0.67 -0.74 1.59
CA ALA A 68 0.05 -1.31 0.41
C ALA A 68 1.09 -1.69 -0.65
N LEU A 69 2.10 -0.84 -0.88
CA LEU A 69 3.20 -1.11 -1.83
C LEU A 69 4.02 -2.34 -1.40
N GLN A 70 4.42 -2.40 -0.13
CA GLN A 70 5.14 -3.53 0.48
C GLN A 70 4.32 -4.83 0.40
N SER A 71 2.99 -4.73 0.57
CA SER A 71 2.10 -5.89 0.45
C SER A 71 2.03 -6.45 -0.97
N VAL A 72 2.24 -5.63 -2.01
CA VAL A 72 2.28 -6.10 -3.41
C VAL A 72 3.55 -6.89 -3.69
N VAL A 73 4.71 -6.38 -3.25
CA VAL A 73 6.02 -7.00 -3.54
C VAL A 73 6.39 -8.11 -2.55
N GLY A 74 5.77 -8.14 -1.37
CA GLY A 74 5.96 -9.18 -0.35
C GLY A 74 7.13 -8.92 0.60
N GLY A 75 7.53 -7.66 0.77
CA GLY A 75 8.67 -7.29 1.61
C GLY A 75 8.97 -5.79 1.59
N TYR A 76 10.17 -5.43 2.03
CA TYR A 76 10.65 -4.05 1.97
C TYR A 76 10.88 -3.65 0.51
N ILE A 77 10.48 -2.43 0.17
CA ILE A 77 10.53 -1.98 -1.22
C ILE A 77 11.94 -1.51 -1.59
N GLU A 78 12.39 -1.92 -2.76
CA GLU A 78 13.49 -1.30 -3.49
C GLU A 78 12.92 -0.63 -4.74
N VAL A 79 13.40 0.58 -5.05
CA VAL A 79 12.97 1.35 -6.22
C VAL A 79 14.09 1.43 -7.24
N ILE A 80 13.82 0.95 -8.45
CA ILE A 80 14.72 1.02 -9.60
C ILE A 80 14.14 2.01 -10.60
N HIS A 81 14.91 3.05 -10.93
CA HIS A 81 14.50 4.04 -11.93
C HIS A 81 14.66 3.45 -13.34
N LEU A 82 13.58 3.53 -14.11
CA LEU A 82 13.54 3.18 -15.53
C LEU A 82 13.54 4.47 -16.37
N GLU A 83 13.46 4.31 -17.68
CA GLU A 83 13.33 5.44 -18.62
C GLU A 83 11.97 6.15 -18.47
N ASP A 84 11.89 7.37 -18.99
CA ASP A 84 10.66 8.17 -19.05
C ASP A 84 9.94 8.36 -17.71
N GLY A 85 10.66 8.39 -16.59
CA GLY A 85 10.06 8.63 -15.26
C GLY A 85 9.26 7.44 -14.71
N LEU A 86 9.44 6.25 -15.28
CA LEU A 86 8.88 5.01 -14.74
C LEU A 86 9.76 4.50 -13.60
N LEU A 87 9.10 3.92 -12.59
CA LEU A 87 9.73 3.28 -11.45
C LEU A 87 9.32 1.81 -11.41
N LEU A 88 10.31 0.93 -11.26
CA LEU A 88 10.09 -0.45 -10.88
C LEU A 88 10.26 -0.58 -9.37
N VAL A 89 9.27 -1.18 -8.72
CA VAL A 89 9.29 -1.43 -7.28
C VAL A 89 9.23 -2.93 -7.03
N CYS A 90 10.21 -3.46 -6.29
CA CYS A 90 10.32 -4.89 -5.95
C CYS A 90 10.68 -5.10 -4.47
N ASP A 91 10.67 -6.36 -4.02
CA ASP A 91 11.18 -6.72 -2.69
C ASP A 91 12.72 -6.70 -2.72
N GLU A 92 13.34 -5.87 -1.88
CA GLU A 92 14.80 -5.71 -1.77
C GLU A 92 15.52 -7.04 -1.46
N GLU A 93 14.82 -7.95 -0.76
CA GLU A 93 15.36 -9.24 -0.34
C GLU A 93 14.90 -10.39 -1.24
N GLY A 94 14.22 -10.12 -2.36
CA GLY A 94 13.56 -11.17 -3.16
C GLY A 94 14.50 -12.31 -3.59
N LYS A 95 15.76 -11.99 -3.91
CA LYS A 95 16.79 -13.01 -4.21
C LYS A 95 17.23 -13.80 -2.97
N LEU A 96 17.43 -13.11 -1.85
CA LEU A 96 17.84 -13.72 -0.58
C LEU A 96 16.75 -14.65 -0.03
N LYS A 97 15.48 -14.28 -0.21
CA LYS A 97 14.30 -15.09 0.12
C LYS A 97 14.06 -16.25 -0.84
N GLY A 98 14.84 -16.36 -1.93
CA GLY A 98 14.70 -17.42 -2.92
C GLY A 98 13.42 -17.32 -3.76
N TYR A 99 12.87 -16.12 -3.96
CA TYR A 99 11.73 -15.93 -4.84
C TYR A 99 12.06 -16.36 -6.28
N PRO A 100 11.09 -16.88 -7.04
CA PRO A 100 11.31 -17.30 -8.41
C PRO A 100 11.70 -16.10 -9.29
N PRO A 101 12.58 -16.29 -10.29
CA PRO A 101 12.95 -15.25 -11.23
C PRO A 101 11.72 -14.81 -12.03
N ASN A 102 11.58 -13.50 -12.25
CA ASN A 102 10.44 -12.92 -12.94
C ASN A 102 10.85 -12.31 -14.29
N ARG A 103 11.65 -11.24 -14.26
CA ARG A 103 12.08 -10.53 -15.47
C ARG A 103 13.51 -10.05 -15.36
N ARG A 104 14.22 -10.05 -16.49
CA ARG A 104 15.55 -9.45 -16.60
C ARG A 104 15.40 -7.95 -16.82
N VAL A 105 16.09 -7.15 -16.00
CA VAL A 105 16.13 -5.69 -16.10
C VAL A 105 17.60 -5.29 -16.18
N GLY A 106 18.00 -4.75 -17.34
CA GLY A 106 19.40 -4.48 -17.66
C GLY A 106 20.26 -5.74 -17.54
N ARG A 107 21.20 -5.72 -16.58
CA ARG A 107 22.11 -6.85 -16.31
C ARG A 107 21.66 -7.75 -15.16
N ASP A 108 20.53 -7.44 -14.53
CA ASP A 108 20.06 -8.13 -13.34
C ASP A 108 18.73 -8.85 -13.57
N VAL A 109 18.35 -9.74 -12.65
CA VAL A 109 17.07 -10.45 -12.66
C VAL A 109 16.29 -10.08 -11.41
N ILE A 110 15.07 -9.56 -11.62
CA ILE A 110 14.12 -9.31 -10.54
C ILE A 110 13.48 -10.64 -10.14
N CYS A 111 13.50 -10.94 -8.84
CA CYS A 111 12.91 -12.15 -8.27
C CYS A 111 11.65 -11.81 -7.47
N GLY A 112 10.60 -12.61 -7.64
CA GLY A 112 9.30 -12.38 -6.99
C GLY A 112 8.40 -11.41 -7.75
N THR A 113 7.34 -10.95 -7.09
CA THR A 113 6.40 -9.98 -7.67
C THR A 113 7.03 -8.59 -7.61
N PHE A 114 6.95 -7.86 -8.72
CA PHE A 114 7.28 -6.43 -8.76
C PHE A 114 6.12 -5.67 -9.40
N PHE A 115 6.15 -4.34 -9.30
CA PHE A 115 5.22 -3.51 -10.06
C PHE A 115 5.91 -2.29 -10.68
N ILE A 116 5.27 -1.70 -11.68
CA ILE A 116 5.67 -0.45 -12.30
C ILE A 116 4.65 0.64 -11.97
N CYS A 117 5.15 1.83 -11.65
CA CYS A 117 4.40 3.06 -11.46
C CYS A 117 5.23 4.23 -11.99
N ARG A 118 4.74 5.47 -11.85
CA ARG A 118 5.51 6.68 -12.16
C ARG A 118 5.87 7.39 -10.85
N SER A 119 6.64 8.48 -10.94
CA SER A 119 6.84 9.41 -9.84
C SER A 119 6.78 10.87 -10.29
N ASP A 120 6.36 11.74 -9.38
CA ASP A 120 6.41 13.20 -9.51
C ASP A 120 7.61 13.84 -8.79
N GLY A 121 8.58 13.02 -8.36
CA GLY A 121 9.77 13.42 -7.62
C GLY A 121 9.90 12.62 -6.34
N ASP A 122 9.10 12.99 -5.33
CA ASP A 122 9.16 12.37 -4.00
C ASP A 122 8.02 11.36 -3.76
N GLU A 123 6.94 11.42 -4.55
CA GLU A 123 5.77 10.55 -4.38
C GLU A 123 5.59 9.58 -5.54
N PHE A 124 4.94 8.45 -5.26
CA PHE A 124 4.49 7.52 -6.29
C PHE A 124 3.22 8.04 -6.95
N MET A 125 3.15 7.94 -8.27
CA MET A 125 1.98 8.34 -9.05
C MET A 125 1.50 7.21 -9.97
N SER A 126 0.26 7.32 -10.41
CA SER A 126 -0.36 6.33 -11.30
C SER A 126 0.40 6.18 -12.62
N ALA A 127 0.53 4.94 -13.08
CA ALA A 127 0.84 4.66 -14.47
C ALA A 127 -0.24 5.24 -15.39
N THR A 128 0.18 5.81 -16.52
CA THR A 128 -0.73 6.36 -17.53
C THR A 128 -1.29 5.27 -18.43
N ASP A 129 -2.40 5.55 -19.12
CA ASP A 129 -2.95 4.59 -20.09
C ASP A 129 -1.98 4.31 -21.26
N GLU A 130 -1.04 5.21 -21.52
CA GLU A 130 0.03 5.02 -22.50
C GLU A 130 1.09 4.03 -22.01
N ASP A 131 1.52 4.15 -20.75
CA ASP A 131 2.41 3.18 -20.10
C ASP A 131 1.81 1.78 -20.10
N LEU A 132 0.50 1.68 -19.82
CA LEU A 132 -0.23 0.41 -19.81
C LEU A 132 -0.26 -0.25 -21.19
N LYS A 133 -0.32 0.53 -22.27
CA LYS A 133 -0.31 0.00 -23.65
C LYS A 133 1.07 -0.42 -24.11
N SER A 134 2.13 0.24 -23.65
CA SER A 134 3.50 -0.05 -24.08
C SER A 134 4.14 -1.21 -23.31
N LEU A 135 3.70 -1.47 -22.08
CA LEU A 135 4.28 -2.48 -21.18
C LEU A 135 3.47 -3.78 -21.05
N CYS A 136 2.26 -3.85 -21.62
CA CYS A 136 1.42 -5.06 -21.68
C CYS A 136 1.51 -5.71 -23.07
#